data_AF-A0A431KYT8-F1
#
_entry.id   AF-A0A431KYT8-F1
#
_cell.length_a   1.000
_cell.length_b   1.000
_cell.length_c   1.000
_cell.angle_alpha   90.00
_cell.angle_beta   90.00
_cell.angle_gamma   90.00
#
_symmetry.space_group_name_H-M   'P 1'
#
loop_
_entity.id
_entity.type
_entity.pdbx_description
1 polymer ?
#
loop_
_entity_poly.entity_id
_entity_poly.type
_entity_poly.pdbx_seq_one_letter_code
_entity_poly.pdbx_strand_id
1 'polypeptide(L)'
;MRFWTRKQRSSIGVRAWAQLSTTRKQSHSRASQQLGECLEVIDYFEEKMVNRDRILMQLAKDSPEVQLLKTIPGVGDISALMIAAELGDITRFKNARHVAGYIGLVPRLYASSV
;
A
#
# COMPACT_ATOMS: atom_id res chain seq x y z
N MET A 1 -25.47 -26.25 2.61
CA MET A 1 -23.99 -26.29 2.63
C MET A 1 -23.49 -26.03 1.22
N ARG A 2 -23.11 -24.78 0.89
CA ARG A 2 -22.50 -24.42 -0.39
C ARG A 2 -21.53 -23.27 -0.15
N PHE A 3 -20.25 -23.59 -0.31
CA PHE A 3 -19.08 -22.74 -0.19
C PHE A 3 -19.10 -21.69 -1.30
N TRP A 4 -19.15 -20.41 -0.96
CA TRP A 4 -18.86 -19.31 -1.89
C TRP A 4 -17.56 -18.64 -1.45
N THR A 5 -16.70 -18.42 -2.44
CA THR A 5 -15.24 -18.35 -2.33
C THR A 5 -14.75 -16.89 -2.29
N ARG A 6 -13.50 -16.74 -1.83
CA ARG A 6 -12.60 -15.56 -1.72
C ARG A 6 -12.82 -14.33 -2.64
N LYS A 7 -13.57 -14.43 -3.74
CA LYS A 7 -13.73 -13.39 -4.77
C LYS A 7 -14.88 -12.41 -4.52
N GLN A 8 -15.81 -12.70 -3.59
CA GLN A 8 -16.91 -11.76 -3.25
C GLN A 8 -16.55 -10.68 -2.22
N ARG A 9 -15.31 -10.66 -1.73
CA ARG A 9 -14.86 -9.75 -0.67
C ARG A 9 -14.49 -8.35 -1.16
N SER A 10 -14.35 -8.10 -2.46
CA SER A 10 -13.82 -6.83 -2.97
C SER A 10 -14.86 -5.76 -3.30
N SER A 11 -16.17 -6.03 -3.14
CA SER A 11 -17.23 -5.06 -3.51
C SER A 11 -18.27 -4.81 -2.41
N ILE A 12 -18.26 -5.62 -1.35
CA ILE A 12 -19.15 -5.44 -0.20
C ILE A 12 -18.29 -4.80 0.89
N GLY A 13 -18.27 -3.47 0.91
CA GLY A 13 -17.57 -2.70 1.94
C GLY A 13 -17.92 -3.21 3.33
N VAL A 14 -16.98 -3.14 4.26
CA VAL A 14 -17.01 -3.82 5.56
C VAL A 14 -18.27 -3.51 6.38
N ARG A 15 -18.90 -2.36 6.14
CA ARG A 15 -20.24 -1.99 6.66
C ARG A 15 -21.32 -3.04 6.38
N ALA A 16 -21.32 -3.70 5.22
CA ALA A 16 -22.28 -4.74 4.90
C ALA A 16 -21.94 -6.09 5.55
N TRP A 17 -20.66 -6.35 5.88
CA TRP A 17 -20.27 -7.47 6.74
C TRP A 17 -20.60 -7.20 8.22
N ALA A 18 -20.46 -5.96 8.66
CA ALA A 18 -20.90 -5.50 9.97
C ALA A 18 -22.43 -5.59 10.11
N GLN A 19 -23.20 -5.23 9.08
CA GLN A 19 -24.67 -5.40 9.07
C GLN A 19 -25.07 -6.89 9.12
N LEU A 20 -24.39 -7.76 8.35
CA LEU A 20 -24.66 -9.20 8.39
C LEU A 20 -24.32 -9.83 9.75
N SER A 21 -23.27 -9.38 10.44
CA SER A 21 -22.93 -9.86 11.78
C SER A 21 -23.84 -9.28 12.88
N THR A 22 -24.44 -8.10 12.65
CA THR A 22 -25.39 -7.45 13.57
C THR A 22 -26.71 -8.22 13.67
N THR A 23 -27.15 -8.90 12.62
CA THR A 23 -28.32 -9.81 12.66
C THR A 23 -28.14 -11.04 13.56
N ARG A 24 -26.95 -11.25 14.13
CA ARG A 24 -26.66 -12.25 15.16
C ARG A 24 -26.42 -11.64 16.56
N LYS A 25 -26.71 -10.35 16.77
CA LYS A 25 -26.45 -9.62 18.04
C LYS A 25 -27.49 -9.86 19.16
N GLN A 26 -28.39 -10.83 19.04
CA GLN A 26 -29.38 -11.11 20.10
C GLN A 26 -28.89 -12.21 21.07
N SER A 27 -27.70 -12.06 21.66
CA SER A 27 -27.27 -12.84 22.83
C SER A 27 -26.18 -12.08 23.56
N HIS A 28 -26.62 -11.24 24.49
CA HIS A 28 -25.87 -10.23 25.22
C HIS A 28 -24.68 -10.82 26.01
N SER A 29 -23.46 -10.78 25.45
CA SER A 29 -22.22 -11.07 26.20
C SER A 29 -21.23 -9.93 26.06
N ARG A 30 -20.44 -9.67 27.10
CA ARG A 30 -19.35 -8.65 27.10
C ARG A 30 -18.42 -8.81 25.89
N ALA A 31 -18.20 -10.04 25.44
CA ALA A 31 -17.42 -10.34 24.24
C ALA A 31 -18.00 -9.70 22.97
N SER A 32 -19.34 -9.64 22.83
CA SER A 32 -19.98 -9.01 21.67
C SER A 32 -19.83 -7.49 21.64
N GLN A 33 -19.77 -6.85 22.82
CA GLN A 33 -19.53 -5.42 22.93
C GLN A 33 -18.07 -5.08 22.57
N GLN A 34 -17.10 -5.80 23.15
CA GLN A 34 -15.68 -5.62 22.83
C GLN A 34 -15.40 -5.86 21.34
N LEU A 35 -16.03 -6.87 20.75
CA LEU A 35 -15.91 -7.13 19.32
C LEU A 35 -16.51 -5.98 18.48
N GLY A 36 -17.60 -5.37 18.93
CA GLY A 36 -18.16 -4.18 18.30
C GLY A 36 -17.18 -3.00 18.28
N GLU A 37 -16.55 -2.71 19.42
CA GLU A 37 -15.55 -1.65 19.55
C GLU A 37 -14.33 -1.91 18.64
N CYS A 38 -13.83 -3.16 18.57
CA CYS A 38 -12.76 -3.52 17.64
C CYS A 38 -13.15 -3.33 16.17
N LEU A 39 -14.40 -3.62 15.79
CA LEU A 39 -14.87 -3.43 14.42
C LEU A 39 -14.95 -1.95 14.05
N GLU A 40 -15.38 -1.08 14.96
CA GLU A 40 -15.39 0.38 14.71
C GLU A 40 -13.98 0.93 14.47
N VAL A 41 -12.98 0.43 15.20
CA VAL A 41 -11.58 0.79 14.99
C VAL A 41 -11.08 0.35 13.61
N ILE A 42 -11.46 -0.85 13.17
CA ILE A 42 -11.10 -1.35 11.83
C ILE A 42 -11.74 -0.47 10.76
N ASP A 43 -13.04 -0.18 10.88
CA ASP A 43 -13.77 0.67 9.94
C ASP A 43 -13.11 2.07 9.83
N TYR A 44 -12.69 2.63 10.96
CA TYR A 44 -11.96 3.90 10.99
C TYR A 44 -10.63 3.83 10.22
N PHE A 45 -9.82 2.78 10.42
CA PHE A 45 -8.55 2.65 9.70
C PHE A 45 -8.75 2.40 8.21
N GLU A 46 -9.78 1.66 7.80
CA GLU A 46 -10.11 1.46 6.39
C GLU A 46 -10.48 2.77 5.70
N GLU A 47 -11.28 3.62 6.34
CA GLU A 47 -11.60 4.95 5.82
C GLU A 47 -10.32 5.79 5.66
N LYS A 48 -9.43 5.74 6.65
CA LYS A 48 -8.13 6.43 6.56
C LYS A 48 -7.29 5.89 5.41
N MET A 49 -7.23 4.58 5.19
CA MET A 49 -6.49 3.98 4.08
C MET A 49 -7.00 4.49 2.74
N VAL A 50 -8.32 4.44 2.50
CA VAL A 50 -8.92 4.92 1.24
C VAL A 50 -8.59 6.40 0.99
N ASN A 51 -8.65 7.22 2.03
CA ASN A 51 -8.31 8.64 1.89
C ASN A 51 -6.80 8.84 1.59
N ARG A 52 -5.92 8.05 2.20
CA ARG A 52 -4.47 8.10 1.92
C ARG A 52 -4.16 7.64 0.50
N ASP A 53 -4.78 6.56 0.04
CA ASP A 53 -4.61 6.06 -1.34
C ASP A 53 -5.02 7.12 -2.37
N ARG A 54 -6.11 7.84 -2.12
CA ARG A 54 -6.54 8.94 -3.00
C ARG A 54 -5.48 10.04 -3.07
N ILE A 55 -4.92 10.44 -1.95
CA ILE A 55 -3.86 11.47 -1.88
C ILE A 55 -2.61 10.98 -2.63
N LEU A 56 -2.20 9.74 -2.41
CA LEU A 56 -1.06 9.14 -3.12
C LEU A 56 -1.29 9.11 -4.64
N MET A 57 -2.48 8.71 -5.10
CA MET A 57 -2.80 8.72 -6.52
C MET A 57 -2.79 10.12 -7.13
N GLN A 58 -3.15 11.16 -6.37
CA GLN A 58 -3.04 12.55 -6.82
C GLN A 58 -1.58 12.98 -6.92
N LEU A 59 -0.78 12.74 -5.88
CA LEU A 59 0.66 13.02 -5.88
C LEU A 59 1.39 12.32 -7.04
N ALA A 60 1.04 11.07 -7.33
CA ALA A 60 1.60 10.34 -8.45
C ALA A 60 1.30 11.01 -9.80
N LYS A 61 0.07 11.51 -9.98
CA LYS A 61 -0.34 12.20 -11.22
C LYS A 61 0.37 13.52 -11.41
N ASP A 62 0.58 14.26 -10.32
CA ASP A 62 1.12 15.62 -10.37
C ASP A 62 2.66 15.66 -10.47
N SER A 63 3.37 14.57 -10.12
CA SER A 63 4.83 14.49 -10.19
C SER A 63 5.34 14.06 -11.58
N PRO A 64 6.12 14.90 -12.28
CA PRO A 64 6.75 14.54 -13.55
C PRO A 64 7.73 13.37 -13.43
N GLU A 65 8.45 13.27 -12.31
CA GLU A 65 9.41 12.20 -12.02
C GLU A 65 8.70 10.84 -11.91
N VAL A 66 7.54 10.83 -11.25
CA VAL A 66 6.69 9.63 -11.15
C VAL A 66 6.18 9.22 -12.53
N GLN A 67 5.72 10.17 -13.36
CA GLN A 67 5.30 9.85 -14.73
C GLN A 67 6.44 9.28 -15.58
N LEU A 68 7.66 9.80 -15.42
CA LEU A 68 8.84 9.26 -16.10
C LEU A 68 9.16 7.84 -15.62
N LEU A 69 9.16 7.58 -14.31
CA LEU A 69 9.42 6.26 -13.75
C LEU A 69 8.41 5.21 -14.22
N LYS A 70 7.15 5.59 -14.39
CA LYS A 70 6.09 4.70 -14.91
C LYS A 70 6.29 4.27 -16.36
N THR A 71 7.17 4.93 -17.11
CA THR A 71 7.53 4.46 -18.47
C THR A 71 8.32 3.14 -18.43
N ILE A 72 8.89 2.79 -17.28
CA ILE A 72 9.59 1.53 -17.07
C ILE A 72 8.55 0.39 -16.94
N PRO A 73 8.62 -0.66 -17.78
CA PRO A 73 7.71 -1.80 -17.69
C PRO A 73 7.69 -2.41 -16.28
N GLY A 74 6.49 -2.59 -15.72
CA GLY A 74 6.31 -3.12 -14.37
C GLY A 74 6.34 -2.08 -13.24
N VAL A 75 6.60 -0.80 -13.53
CA VAL A 75 6.55 0.28 -12.54
C VAL A 75 5.19 0.98 -12.58
N GLY A 76 4.41 0.86 -11.51
CA GLY A 76 3.13 1.55 -11.31
C GLY A 76 3.23 2.80 -10.44
N ASP A 77 2.10 3.48 -10.19
CA ASP A 77 2.04 4.75 -9.43
C ASP A 77 2.71 4.66 -8.05
N ILE A 78 2.36 3.64 -7.26
CA ILE A 78 2.88 3.47 -5.89
C ILE A 78 4.37 3.13 -5.91
N SER A 79 4.80 2.23 -6.80
CA SER A 79 6.22 1.86 -6.93
C SER A 79 7.07 3.04 -7.41
N ALA A 80 6.56 3.83 -8.36
CA ALA A 80 7.23 5.04 -8.82
C ALA A 80 7.34 6.10 -7.73
N LEU A 81 6.25 6.34 -6.97
CA LEU A 81 6.29 7.23 -5.80
C LEU A 81 7.30 6.75 -4.75
N MET A 82 7.34 5.45 -4.47
CA MET A 82 8.30 4.87 -3.55
C MET A 82 9.74 5.09 -4.03
N ILE A 83 10.03 4.80 -5.30
CA ILE A 83 11.35 5.04 -5.89
C ILE A 83 11.72 6.53 -5.80
N ALA A 84 10.80 7.44 -6.15
CA ALA A 84 11.04 8.87 -6.05
C ALA A 84 11.30 9.33 -4.61
N ALA A 85 10.56 8.78 -3.63
CA ALA A 85 10.75 9.09 -2.22
C ALA A 85 12.09 8.58 -1.67
N GLU A 86 12.51 7.36 -2.04
CA GLU A 86 13.79 6.78 -1.64
C GLU A 86 14.99 7.50 -2.25
N LEU A 87 14.88 7.90 -3.53
CA LEU A 87 15.92 8.65 -4.21
C LEU A 87 15.99 10.11 -3.76
N GLY A 88 14.85 10.70 -3.38
CA GLY A 88 14.74 12.10 -3.01
C GLY A 88 15.21 13.01 -4.14
N ASP A 89 16.01 14.03 -3.79
CA ASP A 89 16.62 14.91 -4.79
C ASP A 89 17.63 14.14 -5.67
N ILE A 90 17.26 13.89 -6.92
CA ILE A 90 18.08 13.16 -7.89
C ILE A 90 19.39 13.89 -8.24
N THR A 91 19.45 15.22 -8.07
CA THR A 91 20.63 16.02 -8.42
C THR A 91 21.82 15.75 -7.49
N ARG A 92 21.59 15.12 -6.33
CA ARG A 92 22.66 14.66 -5.44
C ARG A 92 23.56 13.59 -6.08
N PHE A 93 23.08 12.92 -7.12
CA PHE A 93 23.83 11.89 -7.82
C PHE A 93 24.48 12.45 -9.08
N LYS A 94 25.80 12.26 -9.22
CA LYS A 94 26.56 12.71 -10.39
C LYS A 94 26.09 12.06 -11.70
N ASN A 95 25.66 10.81 -11.66
CA ASN A 95 25.15 10.07 -12.81
C ASN A 95 24.39 8.80 -12.39
N ALA A 96 23.76 8.14 -13.37
CA ALA A 96 22.97 6.91 -13.17
C ALA A 96 23.76 5.76 -12.51
N ARG A 97 25.08 5.68 -12.70
CA ARG A 97 25.92 4.65 -12.07
C ARG A 97 26.00 4.83 -10.56
N HIS A 98 26.01 6.07 -10.09
CA HIS A 98 26.00 6.37 -8.64
C HIS A 98 24.64 6.01 -8.03
N VAL A 99 23.54 6.25 -8.75
CA VAL A 99 22.21 5.79 -8.35
C VAL A 99 22.18 4.26 -8.26
N ALA A 100 22.62 3.57 -9.30
CA ALA A 100 22.66 2.09 -9.32
C ALA A 100 23.53 1.51 -8.20
N GLY A 101 24.66 2.17 -7.87
CA GLY A 101 25.49 1.81 -6.73
C GLY A 101 24.79 2.03 -5.38
N TYR A 102 24.04 3.13 -5.24
CA TYR A 102 23.26 3.46 -4.05
C TYR A 102 22.18 2.42 -3.75
N ILE A 103 21.45 1.97 -4.78
CA ILE A 103 20.41 0.94 -4.64
C ILE A 103 20.96 -0.50 -4.68
N GLY A 104 22.29 -0.68 -4.69
CA GLY A 104 22.93 -2.00 -4.62
C GLY A 104 22.90 -2.83 -5.91
N LEU A 105 22.60 -2.23 -7.06
CA LEU A 105 22.59 -2.90 -8.37
C LEU A 105 23.97 -2.98 -9.04
N VAL A 106 24.98 -2.30 -8.50
CA VAL A 106 26.37 -2.40 -8.98
C VAL A 106 27.15 -3.36 -8.07
N PRO A 107 27.60 -4.53 -8.56
CA PRO A 107 28.41 -5.45 -7.76
C PRO A 107 29.75 -4.79 -7.39
N ARG A 108 30.16 -4.94 -6.13
CA ARG A 108 31.48 -4.49 -5.67
C ARG A 108 32.52 -5.54 -6.03
N LEU A 109 33.46 -5.21 -6.90
CA LEU A 109 34.63 -6.03 -7.15
C LEU A 109 35.64 -5.79 -6.02
N TYR A 110 35.70 -6.69 -5.04
CA TYR A 110 36.82 -6.79 -4.12
C TYR A 110 37.93 -7.59 -4.81
N ALA A 111 38.80 -6.92 -5.55
CA ALA A 111 40.04 -7.51 -6.03
C ALA A 111 41.12 -7.32 -4.95
N SER A 112 41.02 -8.09 -3.86
CA SER A 112 42.15 -8.31 -2.98
C SER A 112 43.10 -9.28 -3.68
N SER A 113 44.11 -8.73 -4.35
CA SER A 113 45.26 -9.49 -4.84
C SER A 113 45.97 -10.12 -3.63
N VAL A 114 45.80 -11.43 -3.50
CA VAL A 114 46.66 -12.31 -2.69
C VAL A 114 47.71 -12.89 -3.62
#